data_AF-A0A2D4FXD8-F1
#
_entry.id   AF-A0A2D4FXD8-F1
#
_cell.length_a   1.000
_cell.length_b   1.000
_cell.length_c   1.000
_cell.angle_alpha   90.00
_cell.angle_beta   90.00
_cell.angle_gamma   90.00
#
_symmetry.space_group_name_H-M   'P 1'
#
loop_
_entity.id
_entity.type
_entity.pdbx_description
1 polymer ?
#
loop_
_entity_poly.entity_id
_entity_poly.type
_entity_poly.pdbx_seq_one_letter_code
_entity_poly.pdbx_strand_id
1 'polypeptide(L)'
;NSQLDALQAEKETLRKSVNEKECELISTKGLIQEKELLLSQEAEKRAKEVQELQEKLVEKKTHEQNLQQKLLDDQFRILQGTIKEAESIIQDAVSKLDDPLHIRCTSSPDYLVSRAQAALESVNALEKGHMHYLTNMADASGLVAALAQFAHLTADAIVNGSATSHLAPTDHADKLTESCRDCGHHSLDYLDKLKDKQSLREADPAELRTTLQRLFQLGQELRPKSLDVREEELGDLVDKEMATTSAAVEDAVRRIEEMMNQARVESSGVKLEVNERILNSCTDLMKAIRQLVLTSTHLQKEIVEGGRVRPLGM
;
A
#
# COMPACT_ATOMS: atom_id res chain seq x y z
N ASN A 1 -10.29 -93.30 -76.61
CA ASN A 1 -10.59 -93.38 -75.17
C ASN A 1 -9.65 -92.53 -74.30
N SER A 2 -8.33 -92.45 -74.52
CA SER A 2 -7.42 -91.70 -73.61
C SER A 2 -7.59 -90.17 -73.54
N GLN A 3 -7.96 -89.50 -74.64
CA GLN A 3 -8.17 -88.03 -74.63
C GLN A 3 -9.47 -87.61 -73.92
N LEU A 4 -10.50 -88.45 -73.96
CA LEU A 4 -11.78 -88.18 -73.30
C LEU A 4 -11.63 -88.27 -71.77
N ASP A 5 -10.91 -89.29 -71.29
CA ASP A 5 -10.62 -89.49 -69.87
C ASP A 5 -9.73 -88.37 -69.29
N ALA A 6 -8.76 -87.88 -70.08
CA ALA A 6 -7.92 -86.75 -69.69
C ALA A 6 -8.70 -85.44 -69.55
N LEU A 7 -9.59 -85.13 -70.50
CA LEU A 7 -10.49 -83.98 -70.43
C LEU A 7 -11.50 -84.09 -69.28
N GLN A 8 -11.93 -85.31 -68.93
CA GLN A 8 -12.83 -85.55 -67.82
C GLN A 8 -12.14 -85.33 -66.47
N ALA A 9 -10.89 -85.79 -66.33
CA ALA A 9 -10.06 -85.52 -65.15
C ALA A 9 -9.75 -84.02 -65.00
N GLU A 10 -9.43 -83.32 -66.10
CA GLU A 10 -9.20 -81.87 -66.10
C GLU A 10 -10.47 -81.10 -65.68
N LYS A 11 -11.64 -81.50 -66.19
CA LYS A 11 -12.94 -80.95 -65.79
C LYS A 11 -13.25 -81.14 -64.30
N GLU A 12 -12.93 -82.30 -63.74
CA GLU A 12 -13.11 -82.56 -62.30
C GLU A 12 -12.13 -81.75 -61.45
N THR A 13 -10.89 -81.58 -61.92
CA THR A 13 -9.87 -80.77 -61.24
C THR A 13 -10.25 -79.29 -61.24
N LEU A 14 -10.72 -78.78 -62.39
CA LEU A 14 -11.26 -77.42 -62.51
C LEU A 14 -12.50 -77.22 -61.63
N ARG A 15 -13.42 -78.18 -61.58
CA ARG A 15 -14.59 -78.11 -60.68
C ARG A 15 -14.21 -78.04 -59.22
N LYS A 16 -13.23 -78.84 -58.77
CA LYS A 16 -12.70 -78.75 -57.40
C LYS A 16 -12.08 -77.39 -57.13
N SER A 17 -11.26 -76.88 -58.05
CA SER A 17 -10.64 -75.55 -57.91
C SER A 17 -11.69 -74.43 -57.87
N VAL A 18 -12.73 -74.49 -58.70
CA VAL A 18 -13.85 -73.53 -58.68
C VAL A 18 -14.60 -73.59 -57.36
N ASN A 19 -14.92 -74.78 -56.85
CA ASN A 19 -15.57 -74.93 -55.54
C ASN A 19 -14.70 -74.40 -54.39
N GLU A 20 -13.39 -74.68 -54.40
CA GLU A 20 -12.45 -74.15 -53.42
C GLU A 20 -12.40 -72.62 -53.47
N LYS A 21 -12.35 -72.04 -54.68
CA LYS A 21 -12.38 -70.60 -54.88
C LYS A 21 -13.71 -69.97 -54.46
N GLU A 22 -14.85 -70.62 -54.71
CA GLU A 22 -16.15 -70.17 -54.22
C GLU A 22 -16.23 -70.19 -52.69
N CYS A 23 -15.73 -71.24 -52.04
CA CYS A 23 -15.64 -71.31 -50.58
C CYS A 23 -14.73 -70.21 -50.00
N GLU A 24 -13.56 -69.97 -50.60
CA GLU A 24 -12.66 -68.87 -50.23
C GLU A 24 -13.33 -67.50 -50.41
N LEU A 25 -14.10 -67.31 -51.48
CA LEU A 25 -14.79 -66.06 -51.80
C LEU A 25 -15.94 -65.79 -50.82
N ILE A 26 -16.68 -66.82 -50.40
CA ILE A 26 -17.70 -66.72 -49.36
C ILE A 26 -17.06 -66.37 -48.00
N SER A 27 -15.96 -67.04 -47.65
CA SER A 27 -15.21 -66.79 -46.40
C SER A 27 -14.67 -65.35 -46.34
N THR A 28 -14.04 -64.89 -47.41
CA THR A 28 -13.52 -63.51 -47.51
C THR A 28 -14.64 -62.48 -47.49
N LYS A 29 -15.78 -62.72 -48.14
CA LYS A 29 -16.97 -61.84 -48.03
C LYS A 29 -17.48 -61.75 -46.58
N GLY A 30 -17.54 -62.88 -45.86
CA GLY A 30 -17.94 -62.89 -44.45
C GLY A 30 -16.99 -62.06 -43.58
N LEU A 31 -15.68 -62.21 -43.79
CA LEU A 31 -14.67 -61.41 -43.09
C LEU A 31 -14.77 -59.91 -43.42
N ILE A 32 -15.06 -59.55 -44.68
CA ILE A 32 -15.26 -58.14 -45.07
C ILE A 32 -16.47 -57.56 -44.34
N GLN A 33 -17.60 -58.26 -44.32
CA GLN A 33 -18.82 -57.80 -43.64
C GLN A 33 -18.60 -57.62 -42.13
N GLU A 34 -17.89 -58.55 -41.49
CA GLU A 34 -17.53 -58.43 -40.07
C GLU A 34 -16.64 -57.21 -39.81
N LYS A 35 -15.63 -56.99 -40.67
CA LYS A 35 -14.73 -55.83 -40.56
C LYS A 35 -15.47 -54.52 -40.80
N GLU A 36 -16.37 -54.44 -41.77
CA GLU A 36 -17.21 -53.27 -42.02
C GLU A 36 -18.09 -52.94 -40.80
N LEU A 37 -18.70 -53.95 -40.17
CA LEU A 37 -19.50 -53.77 -38.96
C LEU A 37 -18.66 -53.21 -37.80
N LEU A 38 -17.49 -53.80 -37.54
CA LEU A 38 -16.58 -53.33 -36.48
C LEU A 38 -16.11 -51.90 -36.75
N LEU A 39 -15.81 -51.58 -38.01
CA LEU A 39 -15.34 -50.25 -38.39
C LEU A 39 -16.45 -49.20 -38.25
N SER A 40 -17.71 -49.57 -38.56
CA SER A 40 -18.88 -48.72 -38.32
C SER A 40 -19.12 -48.49 -36.82
N GLN A 41 -19.04 -49.52 -36.00
CA GLN A 41 -19.20 -49.41 -34.54
C GLN A 41 -18.12 -48.52 -33.91
N GLU A 42 -16.87 -48.68 -34.35
CA GLU A 42 -15.75 -47.86 -33.90
C GLU A 42 -15.89 -46.40 -34.38
N ALA A 43 -16.37 -46.17 -35.61
CA ALA A 43 -16.64 -44.83 -36.12
C ALA A 43 -17.76 -44.12 -35.31
N GLU A 44 -18.85 -44.82 -34.99
CA GLU A 44 -19.92 -44.29 -34.13
C GLU A 44 -19.43 -43.98 -32.71
N LYS A 45 -18.61 -44.87 -32.13
CA LYS A 45 -18.03 -44.65 -30.80
C LYS A 45 -17.13 -43.41 -30.79
N ARG A 46 -16.27 -43.25 -31.79
CA ARG A 46 -15.44 -42.05 -31.96
C ARG A 46 -16.26 -40.79 -32.18
N ALA A 47 -17.35 -40.87 -32.95
CA ALA A 47 -18.24 -39.73 -33.16
C ALA A 47 -18.86 -39.25 -31.83
N LYS A 48 -19.31 -40.20 -30.98
CA LYS A 48 -19.82 -39.88 -29.63
C LYS A 48 -18.75 -39.28 -28.73
N GLU A 49 -17.56 -39.88 -28.69
CA GLU A 49 -16.44 -39.35 -27.89
C GLU A 49 -16.03 -37.94 -28.32
N VAL A 50 -15.97 -37.68 -29.63
CA VAL A 50 -15.68 -36.33 -30.18
C VAL A 50 -16.76 -35.34 -29.77
N GLN A 51 -18.03 -35.73 -29.85
CA GLN A 51 -19.14 -34.87 -29.44
C GLN A 51 -19.06 -34.52 -27.94
N GLU A 52 -18.87 -35.52 -27.06
CA GLU A 52 -18.73 -35.30 -25.62
C GLU A 52 -17.54 -34.39 -25.28
N LEU A 53 -16.42 -34.57 -25.98
CA LEU A 53 -15.24 -33.71 -25.80
C LEU A 53 -15.48 -32.28 -26.28
N GLN A 54 -16.21 -32.10 -27.39
CA GLN A 54 -16.61 -30.78 -27.88
C GLN A 54 -17.54 -30.07 -26.89
N GLU A 55 -18.53 -30.76 -26.33
CA GLU A 55 -19.43 -30.22 -25.31
C GLU A 55 -18.64 -29.77 -24.06
N LYS A 56 -17.76 -30.64 -23.53
CA LYS A 56 -16.89 -30.31 -22.39
C LYS A 56 -15.95 -29.14 -22.68
N LEU A 57 -15.45 -29.02 -23.90
CA LEU A 57 -14.56 -27.92 -24.30
C LEU A 57 -15.31 -26.59 -24.30
N VAL A 58 -16.53 -26.55 -24.84
CA VAL A 58 -17.38 -25.36 -24.84
C VAL A 58 -17.75 -24.95 -23.42
N GLU A 59 -18.12 -25.92 -22.58
CA GLU A 59 -18.43 -25.67 -21.16
C GLU A 59 -17.22 -25.07 -20.43
N LYS A 60 -16.03 -25.69 -20.56
CA LYS A 60 -14.80 -25.18 -19.93
C LYS A 60 -14.43 -23.79 -20.42
N LYS A 61 -14.53 -23.52 -21.73
CA LYS A 61 -14.24 -22.20 -22.30
C LYS A 61 -15.17 -21.12 -21.74
N THR A 62 -16.47 -21.44 -21.63
CA THR A 62 -17.46 -20.53 -21.06
C THR A 62 -17.19 -20.28 -19.58
N HIS A 63 -16.84 -21.33 -18.83
CA HIS A 63 -16.48 -21.23 -17.43
C HIS A 63 -15.23 -20.36 -17.21
N GLU A 64 -14.19 -20.54 -18.02
CA GLU A 64 -12.97 -19.73 -17.97
C GLU A 64 -13.26 -18.25 -18.25
N GLN A 65 -14.07 -17.95 -19.27
CA GLN A 65 -14.50 -16.58 -19.57
C GLN A 65 -15.27 -15.94 -18.39
N ASN A 66 -16.16 -16.70 -17.75
CA ASN A 66 -16.89 -16.23 -16.58
C ASN A 66 -15.95 -15.95 -15.39
N LEU A 67 -14.95 -16.80 -15.16
CA LEU A 67 -13.95 -16.58 -14.12
C LEU A 67 -13.09 -15.36 -14.40
N GLN A 68 -12.66 -15.16 -15.65
CA GLN A 68 -11.91 -13.97 -16.07
C GLN A 68 -12.73 -12.69 -15.85
N GLN A 69 -14.00 -12.68 -16.24
CA GLN A 69 -14.87 -11.54 -16.03
C GLN A 69 -15.07 -11.25 -14.53
N LYS A 70 -15.31 -12.31 -13.73
CA LYS A 70 -15.46 -12.17 -12.28
C LYS A 70 -14.19 -11.62 -11.61
N LEU A 71 -13.01 -12.06 -12.04
CA LEU A 71 -11.73 -11.54 -11.56
C LEU A 71 -11.64 -10.02 -11.81
N LEU A 72 -11.94 -9.58 -13.03
CA LEU A 72 -11.91 -8.15 -13.38
C LEU A 72 -12.89 -7.32 -12.55
N ASP A 73 -14.10 -7.85 -12.31
CA ASP A 73 -15.12 -7.16 -11.52
C ASP A 73 -14.76 -7.12 -10.03
N ASP A 74 -14.18 -8.19 -9.48
CA ASP A 74 -13.71 -8.22 -8.09
C ASP A 74 -12.49 -7.30 -7.89
N GLN A 75 -11.56 -7.24 -8.84
CA GLN A 75 -10.42 -6.29 -8.82
C GLN A 75 -10.91 -4.84 -8.83
N PHE A 76 -11.86 -4.52 -9.71
CA PHE A 76 -12.44 -3.18 -9.77
C PHE A 76 -13.24 -2.84 -8.50
N ARG A 77 -13.94 -3.81 -7.90
CA ARG A 77 -14.66 -3.61 -6.64
C ARG A 77 -13.70 -3.29 -5.48
N ILE A 78 -12.55 -3.95 -5.40
CA ILE A 78 -11.52 -3.64 -4.40
C ILE A 78 -11.02 -2.21 -4.59
N LEU A 79 -10.70 -1.83 -5.84
CA LEU A 79 -10.29 -0.47 -6.17
C LEU A 79 -11.33 0.57 -5.73
N GLN A 80 -12.61 0.35 -6.05
CA GLN A 80 -13.70 1.25 -5.62
C GLN A 80 -13.82 1.34 -4.10
N GLY A 81 -13.60 0.23 -3.38
CA GLY A 81 -13.57 0.23 -1.92
C GLY A 81 -12.44 1.10 -1.37
N THR A 82 -11.24 0.96 -1.92
CA THR A 82 -10.07 1.78 -1.55
C THR A 82 -10.28 3.26 -1.87
N ILE A 83 -10.87 3.58 -3.03
CA ILE A 83 -11.18 4.96 -3.41
C ILE A 83 -12.13 5.60 -2.39
N LYS A 84 -13.21 4.90 -2.01
CA LYS A 84 -14.16 5.42 -1.00
C LYS A 84 -13.50 5.68 0.35
N GLU A 85 -12.59 4.81 0.77
CA GLU A 85 -11.82 5.02 2.00
C GLU A 85 -10.88 6.22 1.87
N ALA A 86 -10.19 6.35 0.74
CA ALA A 86 -9.33 7.50 0.44
C ALA A 86 -10.13 8.81 0.49
N GLU A 87 -11.33 8.85 -0.08
CA GLU A 87 -12.22 10.01 -0.01
C GLU A 87 -12.62 10.35 1.42
N SER A 88 -12.97 9.34 2.23
CA SER A 88 -13.31 9.54 3.64
C SER A 88 -12.16 10.18 4.41
N ILE A 89 -10.93 9.69 4.20
CA ILE A 89 -9.70 10.23 4.82
C ILE A 89 -9.47 11.69 4.41
N ILE A 90 -9.59 12.01 3.12
CA ILE A 90 -9.39 13.39 2.63
C ILE A 90 -10.51 14.31 3.13
N GLN A 91 -11.75 13.84 3.10
CA GLN A 91 -12.90 14.63 3.56
C GLN A 91 -12.82 14.94 5.06
N ASP A 92 -12.32 14.02 5.87
CA ASP A 92 -12.02 14.23 7.30
C ASP A 92 -10.88 15.24 7.51
N ALA A 93 -9.85 15.22 6.66
CA ALA A 93 -8.80 16.24 6.72
C ALA A 93 -9.31 17.63 6.35
N VAL A 94 -10.17 17.73 5.33
CA VAL A 94 -10.77 19.00 4.89
C VAL A 94 -11.75 19.54 5.94
N SER A 95 -12.52 18.68 6.62
CA SER A 95 -13.47 19.12 7.64
C SER A 95 -12.75 19.74 8.85
N LYS A 96 -11.52 19.30 9.17
CA LYS A 96 -10.68 19.88 10.22
C LYS A 96 -10.26 21.33 9.95
N LEU A 97 -10.27 21.78 8.70
CA LEU A 97 -9.98 23.18 8.35
C LEU A 97 -10.98 24.16 8.99
N ASP A 98 -12.21 23.69 9.22
CA ASP A 98 -13.32 24.45 9.79
C ASP A 98 -13.62 24.08 11.26
N ASP A 99 -12.90 23.11 11.83
CA ASP A 99 -13.13 22.63 13.19
C ASP A 99 -12.58 23.62 14.24
N PRO A 100 -13.43 24.21 15.11
CA PRO A 100 -12.98 25.11 16.17
C PRO A 100 -12.01 24.47 17.17
N LEU A 101 -12.00 23.14 17.31
CA LEU A 101 -11.04 22.44 18.14
C LEU A 101 -9.67 22.33 17.47
N HIS A 102 -9.64 22.28 16.14
CA HIS A 102 -8.42 22.19 15.35
C HIS A 102 -7.66 23.53 15.26
N ILE A 103 -8.34 24.67 15.46
CA ILE A 103 -7.70 26.00 15.44
C ILE A 103 -6.57 26.17 16.48
N ARG A 104 -6.54 25.29 17.50
CA ARG A 104 -5.51 25.29 18.55
C ARG A 104 -4.29 24.43 18.19
N CYS A 105 -4.40 23.60 17.15
CA CYS A 105 -3.28 22.81 16.66
C CYS A 105 -2.30 23.73 15.92
N THR A 106 -1.00 23.51 16.12
CA THR A 106 0.04 24.29 15.44
C THR A 106 1.08 23.36 14.85
N SER A 107 1.69 23.78 13.74
CA SER A 107 2.71 23.00 13.05
C SER A 107 3.79 23.92 12.49
N SER A 108 5.05 23.47 12.52
CA SER A 108 6.17 24.27 12.01
C SER A 108 6.17 24.30 10.48
N PRO A 109 6.63 25.39 9.85
CA PRO A 109 6.81 25.44 8.40
C PRO A 109 7.70 24.30 7.87
N ASP A 110 8.74 23.92 8.61
CA ASP A 110 9.61 22.79 8.26
C ASP A 110 8.89 21.45 8.20
N TYR A 111 8.01 21.20 9.16
CA TYR A 111 7.22 19.97 9.17
C TYR A 111 6.20 19.96 8.03
N LEU A 112 5.51 21.09 7.77
CA LEU A 112 4.64 21.24 6.60
C LEU A 112 5.38 20.94 5.29
N VAL A 113 6.56 21.50 5.08
CA VAL A 113 7.36 21.26 3.87
C VAL A 113 7.67 19.78 3.71
N SER A 114 8.06 19.10 4.79
CA SER A 114 8.31 17.65 4.78
C SER A 114 7.06 16.85 4.40
N ARG A 115 5.90 17.19 4.96
CA ARG A 115 4.63 16.49 4.66
C ARG A 115 4.12 16.78 3.25
N ALA A 116 4.22 18.02 2.78
CA ALA A 116 3.85 18.39 1.41
C ALA A 116 4.74 17.70 0.37
N GLN A 117 6.05 17.59 0.64
CA GLN A 117 6.98 16.85 -0.21
C GLN A 117 6.62 15.35 -0.27
N ALA A 118 6.36 14.72 0.87
CA ALA A 118 5.94 13.32 0.91
C ALA A 118 4.61 13.10 0.15
N ALA A 119 3.66 14.02 0.28
CA ALA A 119 2.41 13.99 -0.49
C ALA A 119 2.68 14.09 -1.99
N LEU A 120 3.55 14.99 -2.44
CA LEU A 120 3.94 15.11 -3.86
C LEU A 120 4.56 13.83 -4.41
N GLU A 121 5.45 13.19 -3.64
CA GLU A 121 6.05 11.91 -4.03
C GLU A 121 5.02 10.80 -4.15
N SER A 122 4.00 10.79 -3.28
CA SER A 122 2.91 9.84 -3.34
C SER A 122 2.05 9.98 -4.60
N VAL A 123 1.90 11.20 -5.15
CA VAL A 123 1.20 11.43 -6.42
C VAL A 123 1.95 10.74 -7.58
N ASN A 124 3.29 10.74 -7.55
CA ASN A 124 4.07 10.03 -8.57
C ASN A 124 3.89 8.50 -8.48
N ALA A 125 3.76 7.97 -7.26
CA ALA A 125 3.44 6.56 -7.06
C ALA A 125 2.02 6.24 -7.53
N LEU A 126 1.07 7.14 -7.27
CA LEU A 126 -0.33 7.04 -7.70
C LEU A 126 -0.45 6.99 -9.22
N GLU A 127 0.23 7.88 -9.94
CA GLU A 127 0.26 7.88 -11.41
C GLU A 127 0.84 6.57 -11.97
N LYS A 128 1.95 6.10 -11.41
CA LYS A 128 2.56 4.84 -11.83
C LYS A 128 1.62 3.66 -11.61
N GLY A 129 0.99 3.59 -10.44
CA GLY A 129 -0.01 2.57 -10.13
C GLY A 129 -1.22 2.65 -11.07
N HIS A 130 -1.68 3.86 -11.37
CA HIS A 130 -2.81 4.10 -12.27
C HIS A 130 -2.50 3.66 -13.71
N MET A 131 -1.36 4.07 -14.25
CA MET A 131 -0.90 3.62 -15.58
C MET A 131 -0.73 2.09 -15.63
N HIS A 132 -0.19 1.48 -14.57
CA HIS A 132 -0.05 0.02 -14.52
C HIS A 132 -1.42 -0.67 -14.56
N TYR A 133 -2.37 -0.24 -13.74
CA TYR A 133 -3.73 -0.78 -13.74
C TYR A 133 -4.42 -0.64 -15.10
N LEU A 134 -4.23 0.49 -15.78
CA LEU A 134 -4.75 0.71 -17.14
C LEU A 134 -4.24 -0.30 -18.17
N THR A 135 -3.01 -0.78 -18.00
CA THR A 135 -2.41 -1.81 -18.87
C THR A 135 -2.81 -3.23 -18.47
N ASN A 136 -3.09 -3.47 -17.19
CA ASN A 136 -3.54 -4.76 -16.66
C ASN A 136 -4.63 -4.60 -15.60
N MET A 137 -5.89 -4.59 -16.04
CA MET A 137 -7.06 -4.45 -15.17
C MET A 137 -7.30 -5.63 -14.22
N ALA A 138 -6.57 -6.74 -14.41
CA ALA A 138 -6.62 -7.89 -13.51
C ALA A 138 -5.71 -7.74 -12.27
N ASP A 139 -4.91 -6.67 -12.19
CA ASP A 139 -4.03 -6.39 -11.06
C ASP A 139 -4.18 -4.95 -10.55
N ALA A 140 -5.07 -4.77 -9.57
CA ALA A 140 -5.28 -3.47 -8.92
C ALA A 140 -4.28 -3.20 -7.79
N SER A 141 -3.40 -4.15 -7.44
CA SER A 141 -2.64 -4.12 -6.17
C SER A 141 -1.76 -2.89 -6.02
N GLY A 142 -1.01 -2.53 -7.07
CA GLY A 142 -0.14 -1.36 -7.08
C GLY A 142 -0.91 -0.04 -6.95
N LEU A 143 -2.05 0.09 -7.63
CA LEU A 143 -2.91 1.28 -7.53
C LEU A 143 -3.57 1.39 -6.15
N VAL A 144 -4.05 0.28 -5.60
CA VAL A 144 -4.65 0.22 -4.25
C VAL A 144 -3.65 0.67 -3.19
N ALA A 145 -2.41 0.16 -3.23
CA ALA A 145 -1.37 0.57 -2.28
C ALA A 145 -1.02 2.06 -2.43
N ALA A 146 -0.90 2.54 -3.67
CA ALA A 146 -0.59 3.94 -3.94
C ALA A 146 -1.72 4.88 -3.49
N LEU A 147 -2.99 4.51 -3.69
CA LEU A 147 -4.15 5.27 -3.22
C LEU A 147 -4.19 5.41 -1.70
N ALA A 148 -3.93 4.33 -0.96
CA ALA A 148 -3.90 4.38 0.50
C ALA A 148 -2.80 5.32 1.02
N GLN A 149 -1.60 5.22 0.43
CA GLN A 149 -0.48 6.09 0.78
C GLN A 149 -0.77 7.56 0.42
N PHE A 150 -1.29 7.80 -0.77
CA PHE A 150 -1.68 9.12 -1.25
C PHE A 150 -2.71 9.79 -0.34
N ALA A 151 -3.78 9.07 0.01
CA ALA A 151 -4.83 9.59 0.86
C ALA A 151 -4.29 10.03 2.23
N HIS A 152 -3.48 9.16 2.86
CA HIS A 152 -2.87 9.46 4.15
C HIS A 152 -1.93 10.68 4.09
N LEU A 153 -1.01 10.71 3.12
CA LEU A 153 -0.01 11.78 3.05
C LEU A 153 -0.62 13.12 2.66
N THR A 154 -1.61 13.12 1.78
CA THR A 154 -2.32 14.35 1.38
C THR A 154 -3.20 14.88 2.50
N ALA A 155 -3.95 14.01 3.19
CA ALA A 155 -4.71 14.39 4.39
C ALA A 155 -3.81 15.01 5.47
N ASP A 156 -2.65 14.41 5.70
CA ASP A 156 -1.70 14.91 6.68
C ASP A 156 -1.07 16.26 6.26
N ALA A 157 -0.79 16.45 4.97
CA ALA A 157 -0.34 17.74 4.45
C ALA A 157 -1.43 18.82 4.60
N ILE A 158 -2.70 18.51 4.34
CA ILE A 158 -3.84 19.42 4.52
C ILE A 158 -3.97 19.86 5.99
N VAL A 159 -3.95 18.89 6.92
CA VAL A 159 -4.05 19.13 8.37
C VAL A 159 -2.89 19.99 8.86
N ASN A 160 -1.67 19.67 8.46
CA ASN A 160 -0.50 20.44 8.85
C ASN A 160 -0.47 21.81 8.19
N GLY A 161 -0.96 21.96 6.96
CA GLY A 161 -1.08 23.26 6.29
C GLY A 161 -2.02 24.20 7.05
N SER A 162 -3.14 23.67 7.54
CA SER A 162 -4.02 24.42 8.46
C SER A 162 -3.33 24.75 9.78
N ALA A 163 -2.71 23.76 10.44
CA ALA A 163 -2.03 24.01 11.71
C ALA A 163 -0.89 25.04 11.58
N THR A 164 -0.18 25.07 10.46
CA THR A 164 0.84 26.09 10.16
C THR A 164 0.22 27.46 9.90
N SER A 165 -0.96 27.52 9.26
CA SER A 165 -1.65 28.79 9.00
C SER A 165 -1.97 29.57 10.28
N HIS A 166 -2.21 28.88 11.40
CA HIS A 166 -2.55 29.52 12.68
C HIS A 166 -1.40 30.35 13.30
N LEU A 167 -0.16 30.08 12.90
CA LEU A 167 1.03 30.82 13.31
C LEU A 167 1.62 31.70 12.19
N ALA A 168 1.04 31.65 10.99
CA ALA A 168 1.52 32.39 9.83
C ALA A 168 1.00 33.84 9.83
N PRO A 169 1.70 34.78 9.17
CA PRO A 169 1.14 36.11 8.87
C PRO A 169 -0.18 35.97 8.10
N THR A 170 -1.14 36.88 8.33
CA THR A 170 -2.50 36.81 7.75
C THR A 170 -2.52 36.49 6.26
N ASP A 171 -1.70 37.18 5.46
CA ASP A 171 -1.62 36.94 4.01
C ASP A 171 -1.19 35.52 3.62
N HIS A 172 -0.33 34.87 4.43
CA HIS A 172 0.10 33.49 4.20
C HIS A 172 -0.87 32.49 4.80
N ALA A 173 -1.49 32.84 5.93
CA ALA A 173 -2.51 32.01 6.56
C ALA A 173 -3.69 31.79 5.60
N ASP A 174 -4.22 32.86 4.99
CA ASP A 174 -5.33 32.77 4.03
C ASP A 174 -4.95 31.90 2.81
N LYS A 175 -3.75 32.11 2.25
CA LYS A 175 -3.24 31.31 1.11
C LYS A 175 -3.03 29.84 1.45
N LEU A 176 -2.56 29.54 2.67
CA LEU A 176 -2.39 28.16 3.14
C LEU A 176 -3.76 27.49 3.29
N THR A 177 -4.73 28.15 3.92
CA THR A 177 -6.08 27.62 4.09
C THR A 177 -6.76 27.39 2.74
N GLU A 178 -6.66 28.33 1.80
CA GLU A 178 -7.17 28.17 0.43
C GLU A 178 -6.47 26.99 -0.28
N SER A 179 -5.14 26.92 -0.24
CA SER A 179 -4.39 25.81 -0.86
C SER A 179 -4.75 24.46 -0.24
N CYS A 180 -5.02 24.39 1.06
CA CYS A 180 -5.49 23.17 1.72
C CYS A 180 -6.88 22.75 1.23
N ARG A 181 -7.80 23.70 1.01
CA ARG A 181 -9.12 23.41 0.45
C ARG A 181 -9.02 22.96 -1.01
N ASP A 182 -8.20 23.63 -1.81
CA ASP A 182 -7.94 23.24 -3.20
C ASP A 182 -7.35 21.83 -3.28
N CYS A 183 -6.35 21.51 -2.45
CA CYS A 183 -5.79 20.16 -2.34
C CYS A 183 -6.89 19.13 -2.06
N GLY A 184 -7.77 19.40 -1.10
CA GLY A 184 -8.90 18.53 -0.79
C GLY A 184 -9.86 18.37 -1.98
N HIS A 185 -10.25 19.48 -2.61
CA HIS A 185 -11.17 19.49 -3.74
C HIS A 185 -10.63 18.70 -4.94
N HIS A 186 -9.42 19.03 -5.40
CA HIS A 186 -8.81 18.35 -6.55
C HIS A 186 -8.45 16.89 -6.25
N SER A 187 -8.15 16.55 -4.99
CA SER A 187 -8.01 15.13 -4.57
C SER A 187 -9.32 14.37 -4.75
N LEU A 188 -10.43 14.94 -4.26
CA LEU A 188 -11.76 14.30 -4.34
C LEU A 188 -12.25 14.21 -5.79
N ASP A 189 -12.05 15.24 -6.62
CA ASP A 189 -12.40 15.19 -8.04
C ASP A 189 -11.60 14.10 -8.80
N TYR A 190 -10.30 13.99 -8.53
CA TYR A 190 -9.48 12.92 -9.09
C TYR A 190 -9.96 11.53 -8.64
N LEU A 191 -10.24 11.35 -7.34
CA LEU A 191 -10.75 10.10 -6.79
C LEU A 191 -12.11 9.70 -7.37
N ASP A 192 -13.01 10.66 -7.59
CA ASP A 192 -14.32 10.41 -8.17
C ASP A 192 -14.21 9.89 -9.61
N LYS A 193 -13.31 10.46 -10.41
CA LYS A 193 -13.01 9.98 -11.78
C LYS A 193 -12.53 8.52 -11.81
N LEU A 194 -11.87 8.03 -10.76
CA LEU A 194 -11.42 6.64 -10.68
C LEU A 194 -12.54 5.64 -10.35
N LYS A 195 -13.74 6.10 -9.95
CA LYS A 195 -14.85 5.21 -9.56
C LYS A 195 -15.57 4.58 -10.74
N ASP A 196 -15.47 5.16 -11.95
CA ASP A 196 -16.11 4.66 -13.16
C ASP A 196 -15.08 4.24 -14.21
N LYS A 197 -15.33 3.10 -14.87
CA LYS A 197 -14.40 2.52 -15.85
C LYS A 197 -14.19 3.42 -17.09
N GLN A 198 -15.15 4.29 -17.40
CA GLN A 198 -15.08 5.23 -18.53
C GLN A 198 -14.20 6.43 -18.18
N SER A 199 -14.47 7.08 -17.05
CA SER A 199 -13.72 8.27 -16.60
C SER A 199 -12.32 7.94 -16.08
N LEU A 200 -12.08 6.70 -15.63
CA LEU A 200 -10.78 6.28 -15.10
C LEU A 200 -9.64 6.54 -16.08
N ARG A 201 -9.86 6.34 -17.39
CA ARG A 201 -8.84 6.59 -18.43
C ARG A 201 -8.46 8.04 -18.60
N GLU A 202 -9.34 8.96 -18.23
CA GLU A 202 -9.19 10.40 -18.38
C GLU A 202 -8.77 11.08 -17.07
N ALA A 203 -8.66 10.31 -15.97
CA ALA A 203 -8.27 10.84 -14.68
C ALA A 203 -6.80 11.28 -14.68
N ASP A 204 -6.59 12.58 -14.51
CA ASP A 204 -5.27 13.23 -14.46
C ASP A 204 -5.07 13.91 -13.09
N PRO A 205 -4.00 13.59 -12.34
CA PRO A 205 -3.70 14.21 -11.06
C PRO A 205 -2.88 15.51 -11.19
N ALA A 206 -2.76 16.13 -12.37
CA ALA A 206 -2.00 17.36 -12.59
C ALA A 206 -2.45 18.55 -11.70
N GLU A 207 -3.76 18.77 -11.55
CA GLU A 207 -4.28 19.87 -10.72
C GLU A 207 -3.95 19.64 -9.23
N LEU A 208 -4.19 18.43 -8.74
CA LEU A 208 -3.80 17.97 -7.40
C LEU A 208 -2.29 18.17 -7.14
N ARG A 209 -1.44 17.82 -8.11
CA ARG A 209 0.00 18.06 -7.99
C ARG A 209 0.30 19.54 -7.86
N THR A 210 -0.36 20.38 -8.65
CA THR A 210 -0.16 21.83 -8.66
C THR A 210 -0.52 22.45 -7.30
N THR A 211 -1.61 22.00 -6.68
CA THR A 211 -2.01 22.50 -5.36
C THR A 211 -1.06 22.05 -4.25
N LEU A 212 -0.59 20.80 -4.28
CA LEU A 212 0.42 20.31 -3.34
C LEU A 212 1.77 21.03 -3.51
N GLN A 213 2.17 21.35 -4.75
CA GLN A 213 3.36 22.16 -5.02
C GLN A 213 3.22 23.58 -4.45
N ARG A 214 2.03 24.19 -4.58
CA ARG A 214 1.74 25.49 -3.97
C ARG A 214 1.85 25.43 -2.45
N LEU A 215 1.28 24.39 -1.82
CA LEU A 215 1.37 24.19 -0.37
C LEU A 215 2.83 24.02 0.10
N PHE A 216 3.62 23.23 -0.63
CA PHE A 216 5.05 23.07 -0.39
C PHE A 216 5.80 24.42 -0.48
N GLN A 217 5.51 25.22 -1.52
CA GLN A 217 6.14 26.52 -1.73
C GLN A 217 5.78 27.53 -0.63
N LEU A 218 4.52 27.60 -0.22
CA LEU A 218 4.09 28.44 0.91
C LEU A 218 4.79 28.03 2.21
N GLY A 219 4.94 26.72 2.45
CA GLY A 219 5.72 26.21 3.58
C GLY A 219 7.18 26.68 3.54
N GLN A 220 7.81 26.70 2.36
CA GLN A 220 9.18 27.19 2.21
C GLN A 220 9.29 28.71 2.43
N GLU A 221 8.32 29.50 1.98
CA GLU A 221 8.30 30.95 2.19
C GLU A 221 8.16 31.33 3.67
N LEU A 222 7.45 30.48 4.44
CA LEU A 222 7.27 30.63 5.88
C LEU A 222 8.42 30.09 6.71
N ARG A 223 9.34 29.32 6.12
CA ARG A 223 10.55 28.92 6.84
C ARG A 223 11.25 30.19 7.30
N PRO A 224 11.74 30.23 8.55
CA PRO A 224 12.64 31.29 8.96
C PRO A 224 13.74 31.37 7.91
N LYS A 225 13.82 32.50 7.20
CA LYS A 225 15.01 32.80 6.40
C LYS A 225 16.12 32.78 7.42
N SER A 226 16.91 31.72 7.40
CA SER A 226 17.95 31.41 8.39
C SER A 226 18.38 32.67 9.13
N LEU A 227 18.05 32.77 10.44
CA LEU A 227 19.15 33.21 11.29
C LEU A 227 20.25 32.23 10.91
N ASP A 228 21.38 32.77 10.47
CA ASP A 228 22.56 32.06 10.01
C ASP A 228 23.18 31.25 11.17
N VAL A 229 22.37 30.38 11.79
CA VAL A 229 22.72 29.50 12.88
C VAL A 229 23.48 28.38 12.20
N ARG A 230 24.79 28.60 12.05
CA ARG A 230 25.75 27.58 11.65
C ARG A 230 25.51 26.32 12.50
N GLU A 231 25.77 25.13 11.98
CA GLU A 231 25.62 23.87 12.75
C GLU A 231 26.35 23.93 14.11
N GLU A 232 27.45 24.69 14.18
CA GLU A 232 28.18 25.03 15.41
C GLU A 232 27.30 25.79 16.43
N GLU A 233 26.51 26.78 15.99
CA GLU A 233 25.64 27.57 16.85
C GLU A 233 24.41 26.79 17.35
N LEU A 234 23.95 25.79 16.58
CA LEU A 234 22.89 24.86 17.01
C LEU A 234 23.43 23.86 18.05
N GLY A 235 24.66 23.36 17.85
CA GLY A 235 25.38 22.57 18.84
C GLY A 235 25.56 23.33 20.16
N ASP A 236 26.00 24.58 20.07
CA ASP A 236 26.17 25.47 21.23
C ASP A 236 24.83 25.74 21.94
N LEU A 237 23.73 25.89 21.21
CA LEU A 237 22.40 26.07 21.79
C LEU A 237 21.92 24.83 22.52
N VAL A 238 22.10 23.64 21.93
CA VAL A 238 21.76 22.37 22.57
C VAL A 238 22.61 22.18 23.84
N ASP A 239 23.92 22.38 23.75
CA ASP A 239 24.82 22.27 24.91
C ASP A 239 24.44 23.25 26.03
N LYS A 240 24.06 24.48 25.67
CA LYS A 240 23.56 25.48 26.61
C LYS A 240 22.24 25.07 27.28
N GLU A 241 21.28 24.55 26.51
CA GLU A 241 20.02 24.05 27.06
C GLU A 241 20.23 22.81 27.94
N MET A 242 21.15 21.91 27.56
CA MET A 242 21.54 20.76 28.38
C MET A 242 22.21 21.19 29.69
N ALA A 243 23.13 22.17 29.63
CA ALA A 243 23.78 22.73 30.82
C ALA A 243 22.77 23.42 31.74
N THR A 244 21.84 24.19 31.17
CA THR A 244 20.77 24.88 31.92
C THR A 244 19.84 23.86 32.59
N THR A 245 19.45 22.81 31.87
CA THR A 245 18.63 21.72 32.40
C THR A 245 19.35 20.98 33.53
N SER A 246 20.64 20.67 33.35
CA SER A 246 21.45 20.02 34.39
C SER A 246 21.56 20.88 35.66
N ALA A 247 21.79 22.19 35.50
CA ALA A 247 21.85 23.12 36.62
C ALA A 247 20.50 23.25 37.36
N ALA A 248 19.39 23.28 36.63
CA ALA A 248 18.05 23.30 37.22
C ALA A 248 17.74 22.03 38.02
N VAL A 249 18.19 20.87 37.53
CA VAL A 249 18.05 19.59 38.25
C VAL A 249 18.91 19.58 39.52
N GLU A 250 20.15 20.06 39.46
CA GLU A 250 21.03 20.13 40.64
C GLU A 250 20.49 21.10 41.70
N ASP A 251 19.95 22.25 41.31
CA ASP A 251 19.30 23.17 42.24
C ASP A 251 18.05 22.55 42.88
N ALA A 252 17.25 21.82 42.10
CA ALA A 252 16.07 21.13 42.62
C ALA A 252 16.42 19.98 43.59
N VAL A 253 17.52 19.25 43.35
CA VAL A 253 18.07 18.26 44.31
C VAL A 253 18.42 18.96 45.62
N ARG A 254 19.19 20.06 45.55
CA ARG A 254 19.61 20.82 46.73
C ARG A 254 18.42 21.32 47.55
N ARG A 255 17.39 21.86 46.90
CA ARG A 255 16.16 22.32 47.60
C ARG A 255 15.44 21.19 48.32
N ILE A 256 15.43 19.98 47.77
CA ILE A 256 14.81 18.81 48.41
C ILE A 256 15.63 18.35 49.62
N GLU A 257 16.96 18.39 49.55
CA GLU A 257 17.83 18.09 50.69
C GLU A 257 17.66 19.13 51.83
N GLU A 258 17.57 20.42 51.48
CA GLU A 258 17.29 21.50 52.43
C GLU A 258 15.91 21.32 53.10
N MET A 259 14.87 21.01 52.32
CA MET A 259 13.54 20.72 52.83
C MET A 259 13.50 19.48 53.74
N MET A 260 14.30 18.45 53.43
CA MET A 260 14.45 17.27 54.28
C MET A 260 15.09 17.60 55.63
N ASN A 261 16.14 18.42 55.62
CA ASN A 261 16.78 18.88 56.84
C ASN A 261 15.85 19.74 57.70
N GLN A 262 15.03 20.60 57.07
CA GLN A 262 14.03 21.40 57.77
C GLN A 262 12.91 20.55 58.38
N ALA A 263 12.38 19.57 57.63
CA ALA A 263 11.34 18.67 58.12
C ALA A 263 11.79 17.84 59.35
N ARG A 264 13.08 17.51 59.44
CA ARG A 264 13.69 16.85 60.60
C ARG A 264 13.72 17.71 61.86
N VAL A 265 13.85 19.03 61.70
CA VAL A 265 13.88 19.98 62.82
C VAL A 265 12.47 20.31 63.30
N GLU A 266 11.51 20.39 62.39
CA GLU A 266 10.16 20.91 62.68
C GLU A 266 9.11 19.85 63.03
N SER A 267 9.35 18.58 62.71
CA SER A 267 8.36 17.51 62.89
C SER A 267 8.84 16.40 63.83
N SER A 268 7.91 15.78 64.56
CA SER A 268 8.19 14.68 65.49
C SER A 268 7.12 13.58 65.42
N GLY A 269 7.46 12.39 65.90
CA GLY A 269 6.58 11.22 65.90
C GLY A 269 6.22 10.74 64.49
N VAL A 270 4.99 10.27 64.30
CA VAL A 270 4.51 9.66 63.04
C VAL A 270 4.57 10.64 61.85
N LYS A 271 4.43 11.95 62.08
CA LYS A 271 4.56 12.97 61.02
C LYS A 271 5.98 13.06 60.47
N LEU A 272 6.98 12.91 61.32
CA LEU A 272 8.38 12.86 60.90
C LEU A 272 8.63 11.61 60.05
N GLU A 273 8.11 10.46 60.46
CA GLU A 273 8.28 9.20 59.73
C GLU A 273 7.67 9.25 58.31
N VAL A 274 6.47 9.80 58.17
CA VAL A 274 5.83 9.97 56.86
C VAL A 274 6.59 10.98 55.99
N ASN A 275 6.99 12.12 56.56
CA ASN A 275 7.76 13.13 55.84
C ASN A 275 9.12 12.58 55.38
N GLU A 276 9.82 11.80 56.20
CA GLU A 276 11.08 11.17 55.81
C GLU A 276 10.89 10.16 54.68
N ARG A 277 9.84 9.33 54.70
CA ARG A 277 9.57 8.40 53.59
C ARG A 277 9.28 9.10 52.28
N ILE A 278 8.47 10.17 52.31
CA ILE A 278 8.15 10.98 51.12
C ILE A 278 9.43 11.65 50.59
N LEU A 279 10.21 12.28 51.47
CA LEU A 279 11.43 13.00 51.08
C LEU A 279 12.53 12.06 50.58
N ASN A 280 12.67 10.86 51.16
CA ASN A 280 13.57 9.83 50.64
C ASN A 280 13.16 9.40 49.22
N SER A 281 11.86 9.18 48.99
CA SER A 281 11.36 8.84 47.66
C SER A 281 11.56 9.98 46.63
N CYS A 282 11.33 11.23 47.02
CA CYS A 282 11.61 12.39 46.17
C CYS A 282 13.12 12.53 45.88
N THR A 283 13.97 12.25 46.87
CA THR A 283 15.43 12.28 46.71
C THR A 283 15.90 11.21 45.73
N ASP A 284 15.39 9.99 45.83
CA ASP A 284 15.74 8.89 44.93
C ASP A 284 15.24 9.15 43.50
N LEU A 285 14.03 9.71 43.34
CA LEU A 285 13.51 10.14 42.04
C LEU A 285 14.43 11.20 41.40
N MET A 286 14.87 12.19 42.18
CA MET A 286 15.74 13.25 41.64
C MET A 286 17.14 12.75 41.30
N LYS A 287 17.69 11.80 42.07
CA LYS A 287 18.94 11.11 41.71
C LYS A 287 18.79 10.35 40.38
N ALA A 288 17.65 9.67 40.17
CA ALA A 288 17.36 8.99 38.92
C ALA A 288 17.21 9.97 37.74
N ILE A 289 16.52 11.09 37.94
CA ILE A 289 16.40 12.17 36.93
C ILE A 289 17.78 12.75 36.60
N ARG A 290 18.62 13.03 37.61
CA ARG A 290 19.98 13.50 37.41
C ARG A 290 20.81 12.52 36.58
N GLN A 291 20.74 11.24 36.90
CA GLN A 291 21.44 10.20 36.14
C GLN A 291 20.97 10.13 34.69
N LEU A 292 19.65 10.22 34.46
CA LEU A 292 19.07 10.24 33.12
C LEU A 292 19.57 11.46 32.30
N VAL A 293 19.58 12.65 32.89
CA VAL A 293 20.07 13.87 32.23
C VAL A 293 21.55 13.71 31.87
N LEU A 294 22.40 13.26 32.80
CA LEU A 294 23.82 13.03 32.54
C LEU A 294 24.05 12.01 31.42
N THR A 295 23.33 10.89 31.44
CA THR A 295 23.42 9.86 30.40
C THR A 295 22.91 10.38 29.05
N SER A 296 21.87 11.22 29.05
CA SER A 296 21.35 11.86 27.83
C SER A 296 22.36 12.87 27.27
N THR A 297 23.03 13.66 28.12
CA THR A 297 24.12 14.56 27.71
C THR A 297 25.28 13.81 27.09
N HIS A 298 25.67 12.68 27.68
CA HIS A 298 26.72 11.84 27.11
C HIS A 298 26.32 11.28 25.75
N LEU A 299 25.10 10.75 25.63
CA LEU A 299 24.58 10.24 24.36
C LEU A 299 24.50 11.34 23.30
N GLN A 300 24.08 12.56 23.66
CA GLN A 300 24.03 13.68 22.73
C GLN A 300 25.43 14.03 22.20
N LYS A 301 26.45 14.02 23.06
CA LYS A 301 27.86 14.18 22.64
C LYS A 301 28.30 13.08 21.69
N GLU A 302 28.00 11.82 22.00
CA GLU A 302 28.30 10.69 21.09
C GLU A 302 27.58 10.80 19.73
N ILE A 303 26.35 11.33 19.71
CA ILE A 303 25.58 11.55 18.47
C ILE A 303 26.24 12.62 17.61
N VAL A 304 26.71 13.71 18.22
CA VAL A 304 27.41 14.82 17.55
C VAL A 304 28.78 14.37 17.06
N GLU A 305 29.60 13.77 17.93
CA GLU A 305 30.94 13.25 17.59
C GLU A 305 30.88 12.11 16.55
N GLY A 306 29.81 11.32 16.59
CA GLY A 306 29.58 10.21 15.66
C GLY A 306 28.96 10.61 14.32
N GLY A 307 28.63 11.89 14.10
CA GLY A 307 28.05 12.39 12.85
C GLY A 307 26.73 11.72 12.44
N ARG A 308 25.95 11.22 13.42
CA ARG A 308 24.70 10.47 13.18
C ARG A 308 23.50 11.35 12.83
N VAL A 309 23.65 12.66 12.94
CA VAL A 309 22.69 13.64 12.44
C VAL A 309 23.20 14.15 11.10
N ARG A 310 23.07 13.33 10.03
CA ARG A 310 23.10 13.90 8.67
C ARG A 310 21.68 14.37 8.36
N PRO A 311 21.50 15.60 7.85
CA PRO A 311 20.29 15.95 7.15
C PRO A 311 20.07 14.93 6.03
N LEU A 312 18.88 14.35 5.94
CA LEU A 312 18.42 13.71 4.71
C LEU A 312 18.33 14.82 3.65
N GLY A 313 19.42 15.07 2.93
CA GLY A 313 19.52 16.20 2.02
C GLY A 313 20.94 16.60 1.60
N MET A 314 21.77 15.62 1.23
CA MET A 314 22.79 15.78 0.17
C MET A 314 22.69 14.59 -0.77
#